data_AF-A0A257VNM6-F1
#
_entry.id   AF-A0A257VNM6-F1
#
_cell.length_a   1.000
_cell.length_b   1.000
_cell.length_c   1.000
_cell.angle_alpha   90.00
_cell.angle_beta   90.00
_cell.angle_gamma   90.00
#
_symmetry.space_group_name_H-M   'P 1'
#
loop_
_entity.id
_entity.type
_entity.pdbx_description
1 polymer ?
#
loop_
_entity_poly.entity_id
_entity_poly.type
_entity_poly.pdbx_seq_one_letter_code
_entity_poly.pdbx_strand_id
1 'polypeptide(L)'
;MAFQALFLLVFAACLAFGQAFPRPTTDLGPPDQRQRGPDGKDRTQELLKADHKANLKDLETIRQLSGEIQAELEKHDRHVLSVGALKKLDEMEKLTKRIRGRMRRF
;
A
#
# COMPACT_ATOMS: atom_id res chain seq x y z
N MET A 1 49.00 -0.08 10.51
CA MET A 1 48.47 -1.34 9.96
C MET A 1 47.39 -2.00 10.83
N ALA A 2 47.53 -2.07 12.17
CA ALA A 2 46.53 -2.73 13.04
C ALA A 2 45.14 -2.06 13.08
N PHE A 3 45.07 -0.71 13.02
CA PHE A 3 43.81 0.04 13.07
C PHE A 3 42.92 -0.15 11.84
N GLN A 4 43.52 -0.43 10.68
CA GLN A 4 42.84 -0.64 9.40
C GLN A 4 42.21 -2.03 9.32
N ALA A 5 42.85 -3.03 9.93
CA ALA A 5 42.30 -4.38 10.08
C ALA A 5 41.09 -4.40 11.03
N LEU A 6 41.12 -3.62 12.11
CA LEU A 6 39.99 -3.48 13.03
C LEU A 6 38.78 -2.80 12.37
N PHE A 7 39.02 -1.77 11.55
CA PHE A 7 37.97 -1.07 10.82
C PHE A 7 37.30 -1.96 9.76
N LEU A 8 38.07 -2.78 9.06
CA LEU A 8 37.54 -3.77 8.10
C LEU A 8 36.71 -4.86 8.79
N LEU A 9 37.10 -5.28 10.00
CA LEU A 9 36.37 -6.31 10.75
C LEU A 9 35.02 -5.78 11.26
N VAL A 10 34.97 -4.54 11.76
CA VAL A 10 33.72 -3.88 12.15
C VAL A 10 32.82 -3.63 10.95
N PHE A 11 33.38 -3.22 9.80
CA PHE A 11 32.62 -3.00 8.58
C PHE A 11 32.01 -4.31 8.03
N ALA A 12 32.77 -5.41 8.06
CA ALA A 12 32.27 -6.74 7.70
C ALA A 12 31.15 -7.22 8.63
N ALA A 13 31.25 -6.95 9.94
CA ALA A 13 30.20 -7.28 10.91
C ALA A 13 28.90 -6.48 10.68
N CYS A 14 28.99 -5.21 10.30
CA CYS A 14 27.82 -4.39 9.94
C CYS A 14 27.13 -4.87 8.66
N LEU A 15 27.89 -5.35 7.65
CA LEU A 15 27.31 -5.90 6.42
C LEU A 15 26.60 -7.24 6.66
N ALA A 16 27.11 -8.07 7.58
CA ALA A 16 26.46 -9.33 7.94
C ALA A 16 25.12 -9.12 8.67
N PHE A 17 24.99 -8.07 9.50
CA PHE A 17 23.75 -7.75 10.19
C PHE A 17 22.65 -7.18 9.28
N GLY A 18 23.01 -6.50 8.18
CA GLY A 18 22.05 -5.97 7.21
C GLY A 18 21.32 -7.02 6.37
N GLN A 19 21.83 -8.26 6.33
CA GLN A 19 21.24 -9.38 5.58
C GLN A 19 20.14 -10.11 6.38
N ALA A 20 19.98 -9.81 7.68
CA ALA A 20 19.02 -10.48 8.57
C ALA A 20 17.60 -9.89 8.50
N PHE A 21 17.35 -8.90 7.64
CA PHE A 21 15.98 -8.49 7.35
C PHE A 21 15.31 -9.59 6.53
N PRO A 22 14.18 -10.18 6.98
CA PRO A 22 13.42 -11.09 6.16
C PRO A 22 13.06 -10.35 4.87
N ARG A 23 13.55 -10.88 3.74
CA ARG A 23 13.11 -10.43 2.42
C ARG A 23 11.58 -10.54 2.43
N PRO A 24 10.83 -9.51 2.00
CA PRO A 24 9.43 -9.69 1.69
C PRO A 24 9.39 -10.71 0.56
N THR A 25 9.16 -11.98 0.91
CA THR A 25 8.74 -12.99 -0.04
C THR A 25 7.41 -12.47 -0.57
N THR A 26 7.41 -11.99 -1.81
CA THR A 26 6.19 -11.94 -2.61
C THR A 26 5.62 -13.35 -2.57
N ASP A 27 4.59 -13.55 -1.74
CA ASP A 27 3.97 -14.84 -1.48
C ASP A 27 3.05 -15.18 -2.65
N LEU A 28 3.66 -15.40 -3.81
CA LEU A 28 3.12 -16.32 -4.79
C LEU A 28 3.64 -17.70 -4.36
N GLY A 29 3.04 -18.24 -3.29
CA GLY A 29 3.31 -19.59 -2.83
C GLY A 29 3.18 -20.63 -3.96
N PRO A 30 3.72 -21.85 -3.77
CA PRO A 30 3.70 -22.91 -4.78
C PRO A 30 2.30 -23.05 -5.41
N PRO A 31 2.19 -23.24 -6.73
CA PRO A 31 0.90 -23.26 -7.46
C PRO A 31 -0.11 -24.30 -6.93
N ASP A 32 0.33 -25.22 -6.07
CA ASP A 32 -0.44 -26.25 -5.39
C ASP A 32 -1.36 -25.73 -4.26
N GLN A 33 -1.14 -24.49 -3.77
CA GLN A 33 -2.03 -23.86 -2.77
C GLN A 33 -3.10 -22.93 -3.38
N ARG A 34 -3.20 -22.84 -4.72
CA ARG A 34 -4.35 -22.18 -5.34
C ARG A 34 -5.58 -23.03 -5.02
N GLN A 35 -6.36 -22.60 -4.03
CA GLN A 35 -7.63 -23.24 -3.66
C GLN A 35 -8.55 -23.25 -4.89
N ARG A 36 -8.46 -24.33 -5.66
CA ARG A 36 -9.26 -24.58 -6.84
C ARG A 36 -10.67 -24.82 -6.36
N GLY A 37 -11.63 -24.01 -6.83
CA GLY A 37 -13.02 -24.22 -6.48
C GLY A 37 -13.52 -25.58 -6.99
N PRO A 38 -14.65 -26.10 -6.48
CA PRO A 38 -15.24 -27.36 -6.96
C PRO A 38 -15.54 -27.38 -8.47
N ASP A 39 -15.55 -26.21 -9.11
CA ASP A 39 -15.81 -25.98 -10.54
C ASP A 39 -14.52 -25.87 -11.40
N GLY A 40 -13.33 -26.14 -10.83
CA GLY A 40 -12.05 -26.09 -11.54
C GLY A 40 -11.49 -24.69 -11.82
N LYS A 41 -12.23 -23.62 -11.50
CA LYS A 41 -11.81 -22.22 -11.64
C LYS A 41 -10.86 -21.81 -10.51
N ASP A 42 -9.81 -21.07 -10.86
CA ASP A 42 -8.86 -20.45 -9.92
C ASP A 42 -9.58 -19.33 -9.13
N ARG A 43 -10.13 -19.66 -7.95
CA ARG A 43 -10.82 -18.71 -7.05
C ARG A 43 -9.96 -17.48 -6.73
N THR A 44 -8.64 -17.66 -6.66
CA THR A 44 -7.66 -16.59 -6.47
C THR A 44 -7.64 -15.58 -7.62
N GLN A 45 -7.77 -16.03 -8.87
CA GLN A 45 -7.80 -15.14 -10.05
C GLN A 45 -9.06 -14.28 -10.08
N GLU A 46 -10.20 -14.87 -9.71
CA GLU A 46 -11.47 -14.13 -9.63
C GLU A 46 -11.42 -13.06 -8.53
N LEU A 47 -10.87 -13.41 -7.36
CA LEU A 47 -10.65 -12.46 -6.27
C LEU A 47 -9.72 -11.31 -6.68
N LEU A 48 -8.61 -11.61 -7.36
CA LEU A 48 -7.66 -10.59 -7.86
C LEU A 48 -8.33 -9.62 -8.84
N LYS A 49 -9.14 -10.15 -9.77
CA LYS A 49 -9.92 -9.31 -10.71
C LYS A 49 -10.94 -8.44 -9.99
N ALA A 50 -11.63 -8.98 -8.98
CA ALA A 50 -12.58 -8.23 -8.18
C ALA A 50 -11.90 -7.12 -7.37
N ASP A 51 -10.77 -7.42 -6.72
CA ASP A 51 -9.99 -6.46 -5.95
C ASP A 51 -9.41 -5.35 -6.83
N HIS A 52 -8.96 -5.68 -8.04
CA HIS A 52 -8.49 -4.69 -9.02
C HIS A 52 -9.62 -3.72 -9.42
N LYS A 53 -10.80 -4.23 -9.76
CA LYS A 53 -11.98 -3.39 -10.06
C LYS A 53 -12.37 -2.50 -8.88
N ALA A 54 -12.36 -3.05 -7.66
CA ALA A 54 -12.63 -2.28 -6.46
C ALA A 54 -11.58 -1.18 -6.20
N ASN A 55 -10.31 -1.45 -6.47
CA ASN A 55 -9.23 -0.45 -6.40
C ASN A 55 -9.48 0.71 -7.38
N LEU A 56 -9.84 0.41 -8.63
CA LEU A 56 -10.13 1.45 -9.62
C LEU A 56 -11.31 2.34 -9.21
N LYS A 57 -12.38 1.73 -8.67
CA LYS A 57 -13.54 2.48 -8.17
C LYS A 57 -13.19 3.37 -6.98
N ASP A 58 -12.41 2.86 -6.02
CA ASP A 58 -11.97 3.65 -4.88
C ASP A 58 -11.06 4.82 -5.33
N LEU A 59 -10.19 4.61 -6.33
CA LEU A 59 -9.36 5.67 -6.92
C LEU A 59 -10.19 6.75 -7.65
N GLU A 60 -11.24 6.35 -8.37
CA GLU A 60 -12.18 7.30 -8.98
C GLU A 60 -12.88 8.15 -7.92
N THR A 61 -13.27 7.54 -6.81
CA THR A 61 -13.86 8.25 -5.67
C THR A 61 -12.85 9.23 -5.05
N ILE A 62 -11.58 8.84 -4.90
CA ILE A 62 -10.51 9.74 -4.45
C ILE A 62 -10.37 10.95 -5.39
N ARG A 63 -10.41 10.73 -6.71
CA ARG A 63 -10.35 11.82 -7.70
C ARG A 63 -11.50 12.81 -7.51
N GLN A 64 -12.71 12.31 -7.29
CA GLN A 64 -13.88 13.14 -7.02
C GLN A 64 -13.71 13.96 -5.72
N LEU A 65 -13.39 13.30 -4.60
CA LEU A 65 -13.19 13.96 -3.31
C LEU A 65 -12.10 15.03 -3.37
N SER A 66 -11.01 14.76 -4.09
CA SER A 66 -9.93 15.74 -4.30
C SER A 66 -10.44 17.01 -5.00
N GLY A 67 -11.30 16.87 -6.00
CA GLY A 67 -11.91 18.02 -6.70
C GLY A 67 -12.86 18.80 -5.81
N GLU A 68 -13.65 18.11 -4.98
CA GLU A 68 -14.54 18.76 -4.01
C GLU A 68 -13.77 19.53 -2.93
N ILE A 69 -12.68 18.95 -2.41
CA ILE A 69 -11.79 19.61 -1.46
C ILE A 69 -11.18 20.88 -2.08
N GLN A 70 -10.68 20.77 -3.33
CA GLN A 70 -10.15 21.93 -4.04
C GLN A 70 -11.19 23.03 -4.19
N ALA A 71 -12.40 22.70 -4.67
CA ALA A 71 -13.47 23.68 -4.84
C ALA A 71 -13.90 24.33 -3.53
N GLU A 72 -13.85 23.61 -2.42
CA GLU A 72 -14.16 24.13 -1.10
C GLU A 72 -13.06 25.07 -0.59
N LEU A 73 -11.79 24.73 -0.82
CA LEU A 73 -10.65 25.60 -0.49
C LEU A 73 -10.59 26.85 -1.37
N GLU A 74 -10.99 26.78 -2.64
CA GLU A 74 -11.05 27.95 -3.53
C GLU A 74 -12.17 28.93 -3.14
N LYS A 75 -13.26 28.43 -2.53
CA LYS A 75 -14.40 29.24 -2.09
C LYS A 75 -14.17 29.94 -0.76
N HIS A 76 -13.30 29.42 0.08
CA HIS A 76 -13.06 29.93 1.43
C HIS A 76 -11.73 30.69 1.49
N ASP A 77 -11.74 31.91 2.05
CA ASP A 77 -10.49 32.65 2.30
C ASP A 77 -9.61 31.88 3.29
N ARG A 78 -8.29 32.14 3.27
CA ARG A 78 -7.21 31.39 3.95
C ARG A 78 -7.40 31.14 5.44
N HIS A 79 -8.36 31.81 6.08
CA HIS A 79 -8.63 31.77 7.51
C HIS A 79 -9.90 30.97 7.88
N VAL A 80 -10.65 30.43 6.91
CA VAL A 80 -11.85 29.64 7.18
C VAL A 80 -11.56 28.16 6.98
N LEU A 81 -11.44 27.45 8.10
CA LEU A 81 -11.25 26.01 8.15
C LEU A 81 -12.57 25.31 7.83
N SER A 82 -12.72 24.79 6.60
CA SER A 82 -13.94 24.03 6.27
C SER A 82 -13.93 22.67 6.95
N VAL A 83 -14.85 22.48 7.89
CA VAL A 83 -15.17 21.18 8.49
C VAL A 83 -15.58 20.16 7.39
N GLY A 84 -16.20 20.64 6.31
CA GLY A 84 -16.56 19.82 5.17
C GLY A 84 -15.35 19.27 4.42
N ALA A 85 -14.30 20.08 4.25
CA ALA A 85 -13.06 19.66 3.60
C ALA A 85 -12.30 18.63 4.47
N LEU A 86 -12.25 18.86 5.78
CA LEU A 86 -11.63 17.91 6.72
C LEU A 86 -12.30 16.53 6.69
N LYS A 87 -13.63 16.47 6.70
CA LYS A 87 -14.36 15.19 6.61
C LYS A 87 -14.07 14.44 5.31
N LYS A 88 -14.00 15.16 4.17
CA LYS A 88 -13.66 14.56 2.88
C LYS A 88 -12.21 14.03 2.86
N LEU A 89 -11.27 14.73 3.50
CA LEU A 89 -9.90 14.25 3.67
C LEU A 89 -9.86 12.95 4.50
N ASP A 90 -10.64 12.84 5.58
CA ASP A 90 -10.73 11.60 6.37
C ASP A 90 -11.31 10.43 5.54
N GLU A 91 -12.31 10.69 4.69
CA GLU A 91 -12.86 9.69 3.79
C GLU A 91 -11.84 9.24 2.73
N MET A 92 -11.05 10.17 2.20
CA MET A 92 -9.93 9.87 1.31
C MET A 92 -8.87 9.00 2.01
N GLU A 93 -8.56 9.27 3.29
CA GLU A 93 -7.64 8.44 4.07
C GLU A 93 -8.19 7.01 4.23
N LYS A 94 -9.48 6.84 4.50
CA LYS A 94 -10.12 5.52 4.57
C LYS A 94 -10.05 4.77 3.24
N LEU A 95 -10.26 5.46 2.11
CA LEU A 95 -10.14 4.89 0.76
C LEU A 95 -8.70 4.41 0.49
N THR A 96 -7.70 5.25 0.76
CA THR A 96 -6.29 4.89 0.56
C THR A 96 -5.86 3.71 1.43
N LYS A 97 -6.29 3.66 2.71
CA LYS A 97 -6.06 2.51 3.60
C LYS A 97 -6.68 1.23 3.05
N ARG A 98 -7.90 1.28 2.51
CA ARG A 98 -8.57 0.12 1.90
C ARG A 98 -7.81 -0.38 0.67
N ILE A 99 -7.45 0.50 -0.26
CA ILE A 99 -6.67 0.14 -1.46
C ILE A 99 -5.37 -0.55 -1.07
N ARG A 100 -4.59 0.08 -0.16
CA ARG A 100 -3.34 -0.49 0.35
C ARG A 100 -3.58 -1.84 1.02
N GLY A 101 -4.65 -1.96 1.79
CA GLY A 101 -5.05 -3.23 2.42
C GLY A 101 -5.29 -4.33 1.41
N ARG A 102 -5.97 -4.05 0.28
CA ARG A 102 -6.18 -5.04 -0.78
C ARG A 102 -4.90 -5.39 -1.52
N MET A 103 -4.05 -4.41 -1.80
CA MET A 103 -2.77 -4.62 -2.50
C MET A 103 -1.76 -5.43 -1.69
N ARG A 104 -1.80 -5.38 -0.36
CA ARG A 104 -0.87 -6.12 0.52
C ARG A 104 -1.27 -7.57 0.78
N ARG A 105 -2.43 -8.02 0.31
CA ARG A 105 -2.90 -9.41 0.50
C ARG A 105 -2.25 -10.41 -0.45
N PHE A 106 -1.53 -9.92 -1.47
CA PHE A 106 -0.85 -10.68 -2.51
C PHE A 106 0.56 -10.09 -2.69
#